data_AF-A0A842IGZ9-F1
#
_entry.id   AF-A0A842IGZ9-F1
#
_cell.length_a   1.000
_cell.length_b   1.000
_cell.length_c   1.000
_cell.angle_alpha   90.00
_cell.angle_beta   90.00
_cell.angle_gamma   90.00
#
_symmetry.space_group_name_H-M   'P 1'
#
loop_
_entity.id
_entity.type
_entity.pdbx_description
1 polymer ?
#
loop_
_entity_poly.entity_id
_entity_poly.type
_entity_poly.pdbx_seq_one_letter_code
_entity_poly.pdbx_strand_id
1 'polypeptide(L)'
;MICTLPLSTGLLLLASFLSTVGPSLLIATSGAAVLTAGIYHFFEIPRQQRVKRQWLRSHSDAIRSHLIVQYCLNRWKEDQGHCSKCGSRNLELWDHRDNLLVLRCSGCRINYTLTEHSGPMIAKILQNMPAEYVVVSGLRENRYDLLGHHLRRSCGPCTTFVENKLSDS
;
A
#
# COMPACT_ATOMS: atom_id res chain seq x y z
N MET A 1 -21.82 0.32 -51.67
CA MET A 1 -22.85 -0.67 -51.29
C MET A 1 -22.57 -1.11 -49.88
N ILE A 2 -23.38 -0.66 -48.91
CA ILE A 2 -23.27 -1.10 -47.51
C ILE A 2 -24.19 -2.32 -47.38
N CYS A 3 -23.59 -3.51 -47.26
CA CYS A 3 -24.34 -4.73 -46.97
C CYS A 3 -24.82 -4.70 -45.52
N THR A 4 -26.00 -4.16 -45.28
CA THR A 4 -26.71 -4.34 -44.01
C THR A 4 -27.27 -5.77 -43.99
N LEU A 5 -26.59 -6.69 -43.30
CA LEU A 5 -27.19 -7.98 -42.95
C LEU A 5 -28.48 -7.74 -42.16
N PRO A 6 -29.58 -8.43 -42.48
CA PRO A 6 -30.84 -8.23 -41.77
C PRO A 6 -30.68 -8.66 -40.30
N LEU A 7 -31.07 -7.80 -39.37
CA LEU A 7 -30.96 -7.98 -37.91
C LEU A 7 -31.46 -9.35 -37.43
N SER A 8 -32.45 -9.92 -38.14
CA SER A 8 -33.01 -11.26 -37.90
C SER A 8 -32.03 -12.40 -38.15
N THR A 9 -31.19 -12.32 -39.18
CA THR A 9 -30.18 -13.35 -39.48
C THR A 9 -29.04 -13.35 -38.47
N GLY A 10 -28.64 -12.18 -37.97
CA GLY A 10 -27.66 -12.07 -36.89
C GLY A 10 -28.15 -12.68 -35.58
N LEU A 11 -29.42 -12.46 -35.23
CA LEU A 11 -30.07 -13.05 -34.05
C LEU A 11 -30.18 -14.58 -34.12
N LEU A 12 -30.52 -15.13 -35.29
CA LEU A 12 -30.60 -16.58 -35.49
C LEU A 12 -29.24 -17.27 -35.42
N LEU A 13 -28.19 -16.64 -35.95
CA LEU A 13 -26.81 -17.16 -35.86
C LEU A 13 -26.25 -17.09 -34.43
N LEU A 14 -26.58 -16.04 -33.67
CA LEU A 14 -26.24 -15.96 -32.25
C LEU A 14 -26.95 -17.03 -31.43
N ALA A 15 -28.25 -17.26 -31.68
CA ALA A 15 -29.02 -18.29 -30.98
C ALA A 15 -28.52 -19.71 -31.30
N SER A 16 -28.16 -19.99 -32.57
CA SER A 16 -27.59 -21.29 -32.94
C SER A 16 -26.20 -21.48 -32.32
N PHE A 17 -25.35 -20.45 -32.31
CA PHE A 17 -24.06 -20.49 -31.63
C PHE A 17 -24.19 -20.72 -30.12
N LEU A 18 -25.08 -19.98 -29.44
CA LEU A 18 -25.34 -20.10 -28.00
C LEU A 18 -25.89 -21.46 -27.58
N SER A 19 -26.64 -22.12 -28.46
CA SER A 19 -27.23 -23.45 -28.18
C SER A 19 -26.30 -24.61 -28.53
N THR A 20 -25.41 -24.45 -29.52
CA THR A 20 -24.57 -25.55 -30.02
C THR A 20 -23.13 -25.50 -29.51
N VAL A 21 -22.48 -24.33 -29.55
CA VAL A 21 -21.05 -24.16 -29.19
C VAL A 21 -20.89 -23.46 -27.85
N GLY A 22 -21.82 -22.57 -27.51
CA GLY A 22 -21.86 -21.80 -26.26
C GLY A 22 -21.67 -22.64 -25.00
N PRO A 23 -22.41 -23.76 -24.80
CA PRO A 23 -22.31 -24.55 -23.59
C PRO A 23 -20.92 -25.18 -23.42
N SER A 24 -20.34 -25.71 -24.50
CA SER A 24 -19.00 -26.30 -24.48
C SER A 24 -17.92 -25.25 -24.18
N LEU A 25 -18.04 -24.06 -24.76
CA LEU A 25 -17.15 -22.92 -24.46
C LEU A 25 -17.30 -22.47 -22.99
N LEU A 26 -18.51 -22.41 -22.47
CA LEU A 26 -18.75 -22.06 -21.06
C LEU A 26 -18.17 -23.10 -20.11
N ILE A 27 -18.33 -24.39 -20.40
CA ILE A 27 -17.75 -25.48 -19.59
C ILE A 27 -16.22 -25.43 -19.67
N ALA A 28 -15.64 -25.23 -20.84
CA ALA A 28 -14.18 -25.15 -21.00
C ALA A 28 -13.59 -23.94 -20.29
N THR A 29 -14.20 -22.76 -20.44
CA THR A 29 -13.72 -21.52 -19.79
C THR A 29 -13.92 -21.55 -18.28
N SER A 30 -15.07 -22.01 -17.80
CA SER A 30 -15.31 -22.19 -16.36
C SER A 30 -14.41 -23.27 -15.75
N GLY A 31 -14.22 -24.39 -16.44
CA GLY A 31 -13.30 -25.45 -16.02
C GLY A 31 -11.86 -24.95 -15.91
N ALA A 32 -11.39 -24.20 -16.91
CA ALA A 32 -10.07 -23.57 -16.86
C ALA A 32 -9.95 -22.54 -15.72
N ALA A 33 -10.98 -21.73 -15.47
CA ALA A 33 -11.03 -20.79 -14.35
C ALA A 33 -10.98 -21.51 -12.98
N VAL A 34 -11.72 -22.61 -12.82
CA VAL A 34 -11.70 -23.42 -11.59
C VAL A 34 -10.35 -24.07 -11.38
N LEU A 35 -9.75 -24.64 -12.42
CA LEU A 35 -8.43 -25.27 -12.33
C LEU A 35 -7.35 -24.24 -11.97
N THR A 36 -7.33 -23.09 -12.64
CA THR A 36 -6.38 -22.01 -12.33
C THR A 36 -6.57 -21.48 -10.92
N ALA A 37 -7.82 -21.26 -10.47
CA ALA A 37 -8.11 -20.88 -9.11
C ALA A 37 -7.65 -21.95 -8.09
N GLY A 38 -7.87 -23.23 -8.40
CA GLY A 38 -7.43 -24.36 -7.58
C GLY A 38 -5.91 -24.42 -7.43
N ILE A 39 -5.17 -24.30 -8.54
CA ILE A 39 -3.69 -24.25 -8.54
C ILE A 39 -3.21 -23.06 -7.70
N TYR A 40 -3.81 -21.89 -7.90
CA TYR A 40 -3.47 -20.68 -7.15
C TYR A 40 -3.68 -20.87 -5.63
N HIS A 41 -4.84 -21.40 -5.22
CA HIS A 41 -5.14 -21.65 -3.82
C HIS A 41 -4.22 -22.72 -3.19
N PHE A 42 -3.87 -23.75 -3.94
CA PHE A 42 -3.09 -24.87 -3.41
C PHE A 42 -1.59 -24.57 -3.32
N PHE A 43 -1.03 -23.84 -4.28
CA PHE A 43 0.42 -23.60 -4.34
C PHE A 43 0.81 -22.17 -3.97
N GLU A 44 0.14 -21.16 -4.53
CA GLU A 44 0.58 -19.77 -4.39
C GLU A 44 0.28 -19.21 -2.99
N ILE A 45 -0.90 -19.50 -2.43
CA ILE A 45 -1.25 -19.03 -1.08
C ILE A 45 -0.29 -19.56 -0.01
N PRO A 46 0.02 -20.87 0.07
CA PRO A 46 1.00 -21.36 1.04
C PRO A 46 2.40 -20.77 0.83
N ARG A 47 2.82 -20.57 -0.43
CA ARG A 47 4.10 -19.92 -0.75
C ARG A 47 4.16 -18.50 -0.20
N GLN A 48 3.15 -17.68 -0.49
CA GLN A 48 3.04 -16.32 0.03
C GLN A 48 2.99 -16.28 1.56
N GLN A 49 2.32 -17.24 2.21
CA GLN A 49 2.30 -17.34 3.68
C GLN A 49 3.68 -17.63 4.28
N ARG A 50 4.49 -18.48 3.63
CA ARG A 50 5.86 -18.77 4.08
C ARG A 50 6.75 -17.54 3.93
N VAL A 51 6.72 -16.89 2.77
CA VAL A 51 7.47 -15.64 2.50
C VAL A 51 7.08 -14.57 3.51
N LYS A 52 5.77 -14.37 3.74
CA LYS A 52 5.27 -13.43 4.75
C LYS A 52 5.85 -13.73 6.14
N ARG A 53 5.76 -14.98 6.62
CA ARG A 53 6.25 -15.35 7.95
C ARG A 53 7.77 -15.15 8.08
N GLN A 54 8.52 -15.52 7.05
CA GLN A 54 9.97 -15.36 7.03
C GLN A 54 10.34 -13.88 7.09
N TRP A 55 9.72 -13.05 6.25
CA TRP A 55 9.96 -11.61 6.21
C TRP A 55 9.62 -10.93 7.54
N LEU A 56 8.48 -11.28 8.15
CA LEU A 56 8.07 -10.71 9.44
C LEU A 56 9.04 -11.09 10.57
N ARG A 57 9.63 -12.28 10.52
CA ARG A 57 10.64 -12.71 11.50
C ARG A 57 11.97 -12.01 11.29
N SER A 58 12.41 -11.83 10.05
CA SER A 58 13.69 -11.17 9.75
C SER A 58 13.65 -9.66 9.99
N HIS A 59 12.47 -9.05 9.98
CA HIS A 59 12.30 -7.60 10.11
C HIS A 59 11.43 -7.20 11.31
N SER A 60 11.33 -8.05 12.34
CA SER A 60 10.52 -7.75 13.54
C SER A 60 10.95 -6.46 14.24
N ASP A 61 12.26 -6.20 14.28
CA ASP A 61 12.81 -4.99 14.89
C ASP A 61 12.44 -3.75 14.09
N ALA A 62 12.46 -3.84 12.76
CA ALA A 62 12.06 -2.74 11.90
C ALA A 62 10.57 -2.38 12.07
N ILE A 63 9.71 -3.41 12.17
CA ILE A 63 8.29 -3.22 12.48
C ILE A 63 8.12 -2.53 13.83
N ARG A 64 8.87 -2.97 14.86
CA ARG A 64 8.81 -2.36 16.20
C ARG A 64 9.25 -0.89 16.16
N SER A 65 10.36 -0.59 15.50
CA SER A 65 10.86 0.78 15.34
C SER A 65 9.87 1.66 14.60
N HIS A 66 9.24 1.16 13.53
CA HIS A 66 8.17 1.87 12.82
C HIS A 66 6.99 2.21 13.74
N LEU A 67 6.53 1.26 14.55
CA LEU A 67 5.46 1.51 15.52
C LEU A 67 5.85 2.54 16.57
N ILE A 68 7.12 2.55 17.01
CA ILE A 68 7.65 3.58 17.91
C ILE A 68 7.63 4.95 17.24
N VAL A 69 8.09 5.06 15.99
CA VAL A 69 8.07 6.32 15.24
C VAL A 69 6.64 6.84 15.11
N GLN A 70 5.69 5.99 14.69
CA GLN A 70 4.29 6.39 14.57
C GLN A 70 3.70 6.86 15.89
N TYR A 71 3.95 6.13 16.98
CA TYR A 71 3.49 6.52 18.30
C TYR A 71 4.05 7.88 18.72
N CYS A 72 5.37 8.05 18.65
CA CYS A 72 6.04 9.28 19.04
C CYS A 72 5.60 10.47 18.17
N LEU A 73 5.44 10.26 16.86
CA LEU A 73 5.03 11.31 15.94
C LEU A 73 3.57 11.71 16.18
N ASN A 74 2.66 10.76 16.37
CA ASN A 74 1.25 11.07 16.66
C ASN A 74 1.12 11.80 17.99
N ARG A 75 1.83 11.33 19.02
CA ARG A 75 1.86 11.98 20.32
C ARG A 75 2.41 13.40 20.24
N TRP A 76 3.53 13.60 19.53
CA TRP A 76 4.09 14.93 19.31
C TRP A 76 3.11 15.83 18.54
N LYS A 77 2.38 15.29 17.55
CA LYS A 77 1.37 16.05 16.80
C LYS A 77 0.19 16.48 17.68
N GLU A 78 -0.22 15.65 18.63
CA GLU A 78 -1.26 16.00 19.62
C GLU A 78 -0.81 17.14 20.54
N ASP A 79 0.43 17.07 21.04
CA ASP A 79 0.95 18.01 22.02
C ASP A 79 1.37 19.36 21.39
N GLN A 80 2.01 19.33 20.22
CA GLN A 80 2.65 20.50 19.60
C GLN A 80 2.36 20.66 18.10
N GLY A 81 1.67 19.73 17.46
CA GLY A 81 1.56 19.64 16.01
C GLY A 81 0.55 20.59 15.38
N HIS A 82 0.70 21.89 15.58
CA HIS A 82 -0.04 22.91 14.85
C HIS A 82 0.91 23.78 14.03
N CYS A 83 0.42 24.22 12.88
CA CYS A 83 1.14 25.15 12.04
C CYS A 83 1.10 26.55 12.66
N SER A 84 2.26 27.16 12.88
CA SER A 84 2.37 28.53 13.42
C SER A 84 1.78 29.59 12.50
N LYS A 85 1.73 29.34 11.18
CA LYS A 85 1.18 30.28 10.19
C LYS A 85 -0.33 30.19 10.02
N CYS A 86 -0.89 28.98 9.87
CA CYS A 86 -2.30 28.81 9.53
C CYS A 86 -3.12 28.06 10.60
N GLY A 87 -2.52 27.68 11.73
CA GLY A 87 -3.19 26.96 12.82
C GLY A 87 -3.58 25.52 12.50
N SER A 88 -3.40 25.06 11.26
CA SER A 88 -3.76 23.69 10.86
C SER A 88 -2.96 22.66 11.65
N ARG A 89 -3.65 21.61 12.13
CA ARG A 89 -3.02 20.45 12.78
C ARG A 89 -2.53 19.38 11.80
N ASN A 90 -2.75 19.62 10.51
CA ASN A 90 -2.36 18.68 9.46
C ASN A 90 -0.89 18.94 9.07
N LEU A 91 0.01 18.43 9.93
CA LEU A 91 1.44 18.33 9.64
C LEU A 91 1.74 16.92 9.13
N GLU A 92 2.33 16.84 7.95
CA GLU A 92 2.80 15.61 7.32
C GLU A 92 4.31 15.50 7.49
N LEU A 93 4.83 14.28 7.60
CA LEU A 93 6.26 14.07 7.55
C LEU A 93 6.68 14.11 6.08
N TRP A 94 7.70 14.91 5.78
CA TRP A 94 8.10 15.24 4.40
C TRP A 94 9.45 14.61 4.04
N ASP A 95 10.46 14.76 4.89
CA ASP A 95 11.78 14.18 4.66
C ASP A 95 12.49 13.89 5.99
N HIS A 96 13.53 13.07 5.92
CA HIS A 96 14.51 12.93 6.98
C HIS A 96 15.91 12.81 6.38
N ARG A 97 16.87 13.57 6.90
CA ARG A 97 18.30 13.49 6.52
C ARG A 97 19.16 13.90 7.70
N ASP A 98 20.27 13.21 7.92
CA ASP A 98 21.33 13.67 8.83
C ASP A 98 20.83 14.15 10.20
N ASN A 99 19.97 13.37 10.86
CA ASN A 99 19.34 13.71 12.15
C ASN A 99 18.39 14.91 12.13
N LEU A 100 17.86 15.26 10.95
CA LEU A 100 16.80 16.24 10.77
C LEU A 100 15.51 15.56 10.36
N LEU A 101 14.41 15.99 10.99
CA LEU A 101 13.06 15.60 10.66
C LEU A 101 12.35 16.81 10.04
N VAL A 102 11.90 16.68 8.79
CA VAL A 102 11.20 17.76 8.09
C VAL A 102 9.71 17.45 8.08
N LEU A 103 8.92 18.27 8.75
CA LEU A 103 7.46 18.22 8.68
C LEU A 103 6.94 19.32 7.76
N ARG A 104 5.90 19.05 6.97
CA ARG A 104 5.28 20.03 6.09
C ARG A 104 3.80 20.20 6.45
N CYS A 105 3.35 21.44 6.56
CA CYS A 105 1.92 21.72 6.72
C CYS A 105 1.19 21.49 5.39
N SER A 106 0.13 20.68 5.39
CA SER A 106 -0.65 20.41 4.17
C SER A 106 -1.41 21.64 3.67
N GLY A 107 -1.85 22.51 4.58
CA GLY A 107 -2.62 23.72 4.25
C GLY A 107 -1.76 24.84 3.64
N CYS A 108 -0.72 25.30 4.34
CA CYS A 108 0.10 26.44 3.89
C CYS A 108 1.48 26.04 3.34
N ARG A 109 1.78 24.74 3.26
CA ARG A 109 2.99 24.18 2.64
C ARG A 109 4.32 24.59 3.27
N ILE A 110 4.31 25.23 4.45
CA ILE A 110 5.52 25.55 5.23
C ILE A 110 6.16 24.28 5.78
N ASN A 111 7.49 24.28 5.76
CA ASN A 111 8.33 23.24 6.33
C ASN A 111 8.80 23.62 7.74
N TYR A 112 8.78 22.66 8.65
CA TYR A 112 9.31 22.72 10.00
C TYR A 112 10.45 21.72 10.11
N THR A 113 11.63 22.19 10.48
CA THR A 113 12.81 21.35 10.69
C THR A 113 12.99 21.10 12.18
N LEU A 114 12.91 19.84 12.56
CA LEU A 114 13.09 19.39 13.93
C LEU A 114 14.39 18.59 14.04
N THR A 115 15.09 18.77 15.17
CA THR A 115 16.35 18.10 15.50
C THR A 115 16.15 17.28 16.78
N GLU A 116 17.13 16.48 17.16
CA GLU A 116 17.13 15.80 18.46
C GLU A 116 16.94 16.76 19.65
N HIS A 117 17.40 18.01 19.53
CA HIS A 117 17.23 19.04 20.55
C HIS A 117 15.81 19.61 20.63
N SER A 118 14.96 19.33 19.63
CA SER A 118 13.55 19.74 19.66
C SER A 118 12.72 18.97 20.68
N GLY A 119 13.26 17.89 21.26
CA GLY A 119 12.67 17.20 22.40
C GLY A 119 12.88 15.68 22.37
N PRO A 120 12.60 14.99 23.50
CA PRO A 120 12.88 13.57 23.65
C PRO A 120 12.09 12.69 22.67
N MET A 121 10.87 13.11 22.29
CA MET A 121 10.10 12.38 21.27
C MET A 121 10.73 12.48 19.88
N ILE A 122 11.23 13.67 19.50
CA ILE A 122 11.88 13.87 18.19
C ILE A 122 13.20 13.09 18.13
N ALA A 123 14.01 13.14 19.19
CA ALA A 123 15.22 12.33 19.28
C ALA A 123 14.92 10.83 19.09
N LYS A 124 13.85 10.33 19.72
CA LYS A 124 13.44 8.93 19.58
C LYS A 124 12.93 8.59 18.18
N ILE A 125 12.23 9.51 17.51
CA ILE A 125 11.84 9.36 16.10
C ILE A 125 13.09 9.24 15.23
N LEU A 126 14.01 10.20 15.33
CA LEU A 126 15.24 10.23 14.53
C LEU A 126 16.08 8.97 14.72
N GLN A 127 16.18 8.44 15.95
CA GLN A 127 16.90 7.19 16.23
C GLN A 127 16.28 5.97 15.54
N ASN A 128 14.95 5.94 15.38
CA ASN A 128 14.22 4.79 14.83
C ASN A 128 13.88 4.95 13.33
N MET A 129 14.13 6.13 12.76
CA MET A 129 13.82 6.46 11.37
C MET A 129 14.44 5.54 10.31
N PRO A 130 15.71 5.11 10.41
CA PRO A 130 16.31 4.23 9.39
C PRO A 130 15.54 2.92 9.19
N ALA A 131 14.89 2.43 10.24
CA ALA A 131 14.08 1.21 10.19
C ALA A 131 12.73 1.39 9.46
N GLU A 132 12.21 2.63 9.38
CA GLU A 132 10.96 2.92 8.66
C GLU A 132 11.11 2.62 7.16
N TYR A 133 12.30 2.84 6.59
CA TYR A 133 12.58 2.53 5.18
C TYR A 133 12.34 1.05 4.85
N VAL A 134 12.68 0.12 5.76
CA VAL A 134 12.49 -1.32 5.56
C VAL A 134 11.01 -1.68 5.51
N VAL A 135 10.18 -1.06 6.35
CA VAL A 135 8.73 -1.31 6.37
C VAL A 135 8.07 -0.70 5.13
N VAL A 136 8.47 0.52 4.75
CA VAL A 136 7.97 1.21 3.56
C VAL A 136 8.38 0.49 2.28
N SER A 137 9.63 0.03 2.16
CA SER A 137 10.08 -0.76 1.01
C SER A 137 9.35 -2.10 0.93
N GLY A 138 9.19 -2.80 2.07
CA GLY A 138 8.42 -4.04 2.14
C GLY A 138 6.96 -3.85 1.69
N LEU A 139 6.33 -2.74 2.09
CA LEU A 139 4.97 -2.39 1.67
C LEU A 139 4.89 -1.99 0.18
N ARG A 140 5.94 -1.37 -0.37
CA ARG A 140 6.04 -1.04 -1.80
C ARG A 140 6.16 -2.30 -2.65
N GLU A 141 7.14 -3.14 -2.34
CA GLU A 141 7.47 -4.35 -3.11
C GLU A 141 6.34 -5.38 -3.07
N ASN A 142 5.64 -5.48 -1.94
CA ASN A 142 4.63 -6.51 -1.71
C ASN A 142 3.20 -5.95 -1.66
N ARG A 143 2.95 -4.80 -2.30
CA ARG A 143 1.70 -4.00 -2.18
C ARG A 143 0.42 -4.82 -2.37
N TYR A 144 0.42 -5.76 -3.30
CA TYR A 144 -0.75 -6.56 -3.68
C TYR A 144 -0.76 -7.97 -3.07
N ASP A 145 0.29 -8.33 -2.33
CA ASP A 145 0.45 -9.66 -1.74
C ASP A 145 -0.02 -9.70 -0.27
N LEU A 146 -0.15 -10.91 0.28
CA LEU A 146 -0.52 -11.13 1.67
C LEU A 146 0.37 -10.39 2.68
N LEU A 147 1.66 -10.19 2.35
CA LEU A 147 2.58 -9.44 3.19
C LEU A 147 2.22 -7.95 3.20
N GLY A 148 2.09 -7.29 2.04
CA GLY A 148 1.75 -5.87 2.00
C GLY A 148 0.38 -5.59 2.61
N HIS A 149 -0.60 -6.48 2.41
CA HIS A 149 -1.89 -6.39 3.09
C HIS A 149 -1.77 -6.45 4.62
N HIS A 150 -0.92 -7.35 5.13
CA HIS A 150 -0.66 -7.44 6.56
C HIS A 150 0.04 -6.20 7.09
N LEU A 151 1.09 -5.72 6.41
CA LEU A 151 1.82 -4.52 6.80
C LEU A 151 0.90 -3.29 6.82
N ARG A 152 0.07 -3.10 5.78
CA ARG A 152 -0.89 -1.98 5.73
C ARG A 152 -1.89 -2.01 6.88
N ARG A 153 -2.30 -3.19 7.33
CA ARG A 153 -3.25 -3.36 8.44
C ARG A 153 -2.59 -3.15 9.80
N SER A 154 -1.40 -3.70 10.00
CA SER A 154 -0.71 -3.72 11.29
C SER A 154 0.14 -2.47 11.56
N CYS A 155 0.69 -1.87 10.51
CA CYS A 155 1.58 -0.71 10.59
C CYS A 155 0.86 0.61 10.24
N GLY A 156 -0.48 0.56 10.11
CA GLY A 156 -1.33 1.72 9.80
C GLY A 156 -1.04 2.37 8.45
N PRO A 157 -1.74 3.48 8.13
CA PRO A 157 -1.33 4.31 7.01
C PRO A 157 0.06 4.87 7.34
N CYS A 158 1.05 4.56 6.50
CA CYS A 158 2.35 5.23 6.51
C CYS A 158 2.15 6.65 5.96
N THR A 159 1.38 7.49 6.68
CA THR A 159 1.08 8.89 6.35
C THR A 159 2.33 9.77 6.32
N THR A 160 3.49 9.16 6.58
CA THR A 160 4.76 9.81 6.84
C THR A 160 5.72 9.79 5.66
N PHE A 161 5.61 8.83 4.73
CA PHE A 161 6.50 8.73 3.56
C PHE A 161 5.78 8.49 2.24
N VAL A 162 4.56 7.96 2.29
CA VAL A 162 3.95 7.28 1.14
C VAL A 162 3.48 8.27 0.07
N GLU A 163 3.12 9.51 0.36
CA GLU A 163 2.56 10.35 -0.73
C GLU A 163 3.61 11.08 -1.59
N ASN A 164 4.74 11.54 -1.03
CA ASN A 164 5.66 12.38 -1.82
C ASN A 164 6.83 11.64 -2.49
N LYS A 165 7.19 10.42 -2.05
CA LYS A 165 8.19 9.59 -2.77
C LYS A 165 7.56 8.51 -3.64
N LEU A 166 6.24 8.37 -3.65
CA LEU A 166 5.53 7.47 -4.58
C LEU A 166 5.11 8.16 -5.89
N SER A 167 5.14 9.49 -5.96
CA SER A 167 4.85 10.25 -7.20
C SER A 167 6.08 10.48 -8.07
N ASP A 168 7.28 10.40 -7.51
CA ASP A 168 8.52 10.86 -8.13
C ASP A 168 9.42 9.71 -8.63
N SER A 169 8.93 8.46 -8.63
CA SER A 169 9.63 7.27 -9.17
C SER A 169 8.68 6.33 -9.89
#